data_AF-X1SML4-F1
#
_entry.id   AF-X1SML4-F1
#
_cell.length_a   1.000
_cell.length_b   1.000
_cell.length_c   1.000
_cell.angle_alpha   90.00
_cell.angle_beta   90.00
_cell.angle_gamma   90.00
#
_symmetry.space_group_name_H-M   'P 1'
#
loop_
_entity.id
_entity.type
_entity.pdbx_description
1 polymer ?
#
loop_
_entity_poly.entity_id
_entity_poly.type
_entity_poly.pdbx_seq_one_letter_code
_entity_poly.pdbx_strand_id
1 'polypeptide(L)'
;DLLSFSEKLWKEKWDKIDIRIDGDVSAQQAIRYNLFMLNSTFTGEDEKLNISPKGFSGEKYSGSTYWDTEIFCAPYFLYTEPKVAKNLLLYRYNHLKKAIENAKLLGLKGALYPMITLDGSEGHAEWEITLMEIHRNSAIVYAIYNYIRSTDDYDYMANYGFEVIGNVARFWADRVTYKKDRDIYAILGVTGPDEFHNNINNNWYTNFTAKWVLDYAYKHASWLKDYNRKKYKEICKKYNFTEEEFNNWKIISEKLYINKNEELGIFVQFDGYLETEDIFFNKKNTKDMFPIVKSWSWDRINRSNIIKQADVILGLYLFNEVFTLKEKKDNFDFYEPRTAHDSSLSACIYSIIASEIDIQEPLIEVMCKPSVVSLL
;
A
#
# COMPACT_ATOMS: atom_id res chain seq x y z
N ASP A 1 10.79 37.50 -18.33
CA ASP A 1 11.64 37.08 -17.18
C ASP A 1 11.07 35.90 -16.41
N LEU A 2 9.91 36.00 -15.73
CA LEU A 2 9.34 34.87 -14.97
C LEU A 2 8.97 33.64 -15.82
N LEU A 3 8.40 33.84 -17.01
CA LEU A 3 8.08 32.74 -17.93
C LEU A 3 9.36 31.96 -18.31
N SER A 4 10.39 32.67 -18.77
CA SER A 4 11.67 32.05 -19.17
C SER A 4 12.37 31.35 -18.02
N PHE A 5 12.24 31.86 -16.79
CA PHE A 5 12.71 31.17 -15.58
C PHE A 5 11.95 29.86 -15.35
N SER A 6 10.62 29.88 -15.43
CA SER A 6 9.78 28.69 -15.29
C SER A 6 10.04 27.66 -16.40
N GLU A 7 10.18 28.09 -17.65
CA GLU A 7 10.51 27.23 -18.80
C GLU A 7 11.83 26.50 -18.59
N LYS A 8 12.84 27.19 -18.05
CA LYS A 8 14.13 26.57 -17.74
C LYS A 8 13.99 25.46 -16.69
N LEU A 9 13.26 25.72 -15.60
CA LEU A 9 13.04 24.72 -14.55
C LEU A 9 12.26 23.50 -15.07
N TRP A 10 11.19 23.74 -15.84
CA TRP A 10 10.42 22.66 -16.45
C TRP A 10 11.22 21.88 -17.48
N LYS A 11 12.08 22.53 -18.26
CA LYS A 11 12.97 21.83 -19.19
C LYS A 11 13.93 20.90 -18.46
N GLU A 12 14.60 21.38 -17.41
CA GLU A 12 15.50 20.56 -16.59
C GLU A 12 14.78 19.37 -15.94
N LYS A 13 13.50 19.55 -15.56
CA LYS A 13 12.64 18.48 -15.04
C LYS A 13 12.30 17.47 -16.15
N TRP A 14 11.79 17.92 -17.29
CA TRP A 14 11.40 17.07 -18.42
C TRP A 14 12.57 16.26 -18.98
N ASP A 15 13.77 16.82 -19.03
CA ASP A 15 14.98 16.12 -19.49
C ASP A 15 15.29 14.87 -18.64
N LYS A 16 14.77 14.78 -17.41
CA LYS A 16 14.96 13.63 -16.50
C LYS A 16 13.79 12.65 -16.46
N ILE A 17 12.56 13.11 -16.68
CA ILE A 17 11.35 12.33 -16.37
C ILE A 17 10.50 11.98 -17.60
N ASP A 18 10.77 12.56 -18.77
CA ASP A 18 9.91 12.37 -19.96
C ASP A 18 9.88 10.90 -20.40
N ILE A 19 8.67 10.41 -20.68
CA ILE A 19 8.42 9.11 -21.28
C ILE A 19 7.88 9.35 -22.69
N ARG A 20 8.56 8.78 -23.69
CA ARG A 20 8.18 8.92 -25.10
C ARG A 20 7.42 7.68 -25.56
N ILE A 21 6.23 7.91 -26.11
CA ILE A 21 5.36 6.87 -26.68
C ILE A 21 5.18 7.17 -28.16
N ASP A 22 5.74 6.32 -29.01
CA ASP A 22 5.59 6.41 -30.46
C ASP A 22 4.29 5.70 -30.90
N GLY A 23 3.58 6.28 -31.87
CA GLY A 23 2.39 5.67 -32.46
C GLY A 23 1.05 5.95 -31.76
N ASP A 24 1.06 6.54 -30.56
CA ASP A 24 -0.17 6.93 -29.84
C ASP A 24 -0.04 8.31 -29.18
N VAL A 25 -0.59 9.34 -29.85
CA VAL A 25 -0.56 10.73 -29.39
C VAL A 25 -1.37 10.93 -28.11
N SER A 26 -2.47 10.20 -27.95
CA SER A 26 -3.34 10.31 -26.77
C SER A 26 -2.66 9.71 -25.55
N ALA A 27 -2.03 8.55 -25.67
CA ALA A 27 -1.22 7.96 -24.60
C ALA A 27 -0.02 8.86 -24.26
N GLN A 28 0.67 9.42 -25.26
CA GLN A 28 1.78 10.34 -25.05
C GLN A 28 1.36 11.60 -24.27
N GLN A 29 0.19 12.18 -24.60
CA GLN A 29 -0.34 13.32 -23.84
C GLN A 29 -0.72 12.92 -22.42
N ALA A 30 -1.38 11.76 -22.24
CA ALA A 30 -1.82 11.28 -20.94
C ALA A 30 -0.65 11.04 -19.99
N ILE A 31 0.43 10.37 -20.43
CA ILE A 31 1.59 10.14 -19.55
C ILE A 31 2.27 11.43 -19.16
N ARG A 32 2.42 12.38 -20.09
CA ARG A 32 2.99 13.70 -19.78
C ARG A 32 2.08 14.50 -18.85
N TYR A 33 0.77 14.43 -19.00
CA TYR A 33 -0.15 15.09 -18.06
C TYR A 33 0.01 14.54 -16.64
N ASN A 34 0.05 13.21 -16.48
CA ASN A 34 0.27 12.56 -15.20
C ASN A 34 1.62 12.95 -14.54
N LEU A 35 2.70 12.94 -15.32
CA LEU A 35 4.02 13.38 -14.87
C LEU A 35 4.03 14.86 -14.47
N PHE A 36 3.37 15.71 -15.25
CA PHE A 36 3.20 17.13 -14.94
C PHE A 36 2.47 17.33 -13.61
N MET A 37 1.37 16.62 -13.39
CA MET A 37 0.57 16.74 -12.16
C MET A 37 1.35 16.29 -10.92
N LEU A 38 2.06 15.16 -10.98
CA LEU A 38 2.93 14.68 -9.90
C LEU A 38 3.95 15.74 -9.46
N ASN A 39 4.67 16.32 -10.44
CA ASN A 39 5.74 17.29 -10.15
C ASN A 39 5.21 18.70 -9.84
N SER A 40 3.99 19.02 -10.25
CA SER A 40 3.32 20.27 -9.87
C SER A 40 2.76 20.19 -8.44
N THR A 41 2.36 18.99 -8.01
CA THR A 41 1.78 18.76 -6.68
C THR A 41 2.85 18.71 -5.60
N PHE A 42 3.99 18.07 -5.86
CA PHE A 42 5.00 17.85 -4.83
C PHE A 42 6.42 17.88 -5.38
N THR A 43 7.23 18.78 -4.82
CA THR A 43 8.66 18.91 -5.16
C THR A 43 9.56 18.20 -4.16
N GLY A 44 9.03 17.81 -2.99
CA GLY A 44 9.77 17.16 -1.92
C GLY A 44 10.83 18.03 -1.25
N GLU A 45 10.75 19.35 -1.34
CA GLU A 45 11.69 20.26 -0.69
C GLU A 45 11.50 20.35 0.83
N ASP A 46 10.27 20.13 1.32
CA ASP A 46 9.93 20.12 2.75
C ASP A 46 9.54 18.70 3.22
N GLU A 47 10.35 18.13 4.11
CA GLU A 47 10.11 16.81 4.73
C GLU A 47 8.92 16.77 5.71
N LYS A 48 8.30 17.93 5.98
CA LYS A 48 7.07 18.03 6.79
C LYS A 48 5.79 17.93 5.96
N LEU A 49 5.92 17.94 4.64
CA LEU A 49 4.79 17.83 3.72
C LEU A 49 4.74 16.44 3.09
N ASN A 50 3.56 16.08 2.60
CA ASN A 50 3.32 14.83 1.91
C ASN A 50 2.33 15.05 0.75
N ILE A 51 2.07 14.00 -0.03
CA ILE A 51 1.22 14.01 -1.21
C ILE A 51 -0.20 13.61 -0.79
N SER A 52 -1.15 14.47 -1.13
CA SER A 52 -2.57 14.16 -0.96
C SER A 52 -3.11 13.40 -2.17
N PRO A 53 -4.12 12.51 -2.03
CA PRO A 53 -4.74 11.80 -3.17
C PRO A 53 -5.35 12.71 -4.25
N LYS A 54 -5.49 14.01 -3.99
CA LYS A 54 -5.96 15.02 -4.95
C LYS A 54 -4.99 16.19 -5.10
N GLY A 55 -3.76 16.05 -4.60
CA GLY A 55 -2.79 17.13 -4.55
C GLY A 55 -3.40 18.44 -4.04
N PHE A 56 -3.18 19.51 -4.80
CA PHE A 56 -3.81 20.82 -4.56
C PHE A 56 -4.87 21.17 -5.61
N SER A 57 -5.55 20.16 -6.18
CA SER A 57 -6.53 20.35 -7.26
C SER A 57 -7.99 20.49 -6.79
N GLY A 58 -8.22 20.45 -5.47
CA GLY A 58 -9.56 20.59 -4.88
C GLY A 58 -9.61 20.20 -3.41
N GLU A 59 -10.80 20.29 -2.81
CA GLU A 59 -10.99 20.08 -1.36
C GLU A 59 -11.23 18.61 -0.96
N LYS A 60 -11.53 17.74 -1.93
CA LYS A 60 -11.79 16.32 -1.65
C LYS A 60 -10.54 15.68 -1.02
N TYR A 61 -10.74 14.95 0.08
CA TYR A 61 -9.69 14.36 0.92
C TYR A 61 -8.82 15.35 1.71
N SER A 62 -9.21 16.63 1.74
CA SER A 62 -8.71 17.64 2.70
C SER A 62 -7.20 17.89 2.69
N GLY A 63 -6.52 17.60 1.58
CA GLY A 63 -5.05 17.73 1.51
C GLY A 63 -4.29 16.72 2.37
N SER A 64 -4.99 15.71 2.89
CA SER A 64 -4.45 14.77 3.87
C SER A 64 -3.61 13.67 3.23
N THR A 65 -2.74 13.07 4.04
CA THR A 65 -1.90 11.93 3.68
C THR A 65 -2.64 10.60 3.87
N TYR A 66 -2.52 9.72 2.87
CA TYR A 66 -2.99 8.33 2.87
C TYR A 66 -1.84 7.37 2.51
N TRP A 67 -2.10 6.07 2.56
CA TRP A 67 -1.16 5.03 2.09
C TRP A 67 -0.87 5.07 0.58
N ASP A 68 -1.70 5.79 -0.19
CA ASP A 68 -1.50 6.10 -1.60
C ASP A 68 -0.08 6.61 -1.89
N THR A 69 0.44 7.45 -0.99
CA THR A 69 1.78 8.03 -1.13
C THR A 69 2.82 6.92 -1.23
N GLU A 70 2.83 5.99 -0.28
CA GLU A 70 3.89 5.00 -0.16
C GLU A 70 3.86 3.96 -1.28
N ILE A 71 2.67 3.61 -1.77
CA ILE A 71 2.51 2.56 -2.77
C ILE A 71 2.50 3.10 -4.21
N PHE A 72 1.93 4.29 -4.46
CA PHE A 72 1.71 4.79 -5.81
C PHE A 72 2.60 5.98 -6.18
N CYS A 73 2.90 6.87 -5.24
CA CYS A 73 3.69 8.07 -5.53
C CYS A 73 5.19 7.89 -5.25
N ALA A 74 5.54 7.28 -4.12
CA ALA A 74 6.93 7.11 -3.68
C ALA A 74 7.78 6.31 -4.69
N PRO A 75 7.28 5.24 -5.36
CA PRO A 75 8.06 4.55 -6.38
C PRO A 75 8.45 5.46 -7.56
N TYR A 76 7.57 6.36 -8.00
CA TYR A 76 7.90 7.33 -9.04
C TYR A 76 9.07 8.23 -8.62
N PHE A 77 9.01 8.81 -7.42
CA PHE A 77 10.08 9.67 -6.92
C PHE A 77 11.35 8.89 -6.60
N LEU A 78 11.25 7.62 -6.22
CA LEU A 78 12.42 6.77 -5.99
C LEU A 78 13.29 6.64 -7.23
N TYR A 79 12.69 6.50 -8.42
CA TYR A 79 13.42 6.33 -9.67
C TYR A 79 13.73 7.64 -10.40
N THR A 80 13.10 8.76 -10.03
CA THR A 80 13.31 10.05 -10.70
C THR A 80 14.06 11.08 -9.84
N GLU A 81 13.79 11.11 -8.53
CA GLU A 81 14.31 12.08 -7.56
C GLU A 81 14.45 11.42 -6.16
N PRO A 82 15.42 10.51 -5.92
CA PRO A 82 15.49 9.69 -4.69
C PRO A 82 15.45 10.49 -3.38
N LYS A 83 15.95 11.73 -3.40
CA LYS A 83 15.87 12.65 -2.25
C LYS A 83 14.42 12.95 -1.85
N VAL A 84 13.52 13.08 -2.81
CA VAL A 84 12.08 13.30 -2.57
C VAL A 84 11.48 12.05 -1.92
N ALA A 85 11.80 10.86 -2.42
CA ALA A 85 11.37 9.60 -1.80
C ALA A 85 11.86 9.49 -0.35
N LYS A 86 13.12 9.84 -0.07
CA LYS A 86 13.65 9.90 1.30
C LYS A 86 12.85 10.84 2.20
N ASN A 87 12.52 12.03 1.71
CA ASN A 87 11.75 13.02 2.47
C ASN A 87 10.32 12.54 2.79
N LEU A 88 9.66 11.83 1.86
CA LEU A 88 8.36 11.18 2.13
C LEU A 88 8.47 10.14 3.26
N LEU A 89 9.58 9.41 3.35
CA LEU A 89 9.80 8.46 4.44
C LEU A 89 10.17 9.16 5.76
N LEU A 90 10.92 10.27 5.70
CA LEU A 90 11.22 11.09 6.87
C LEU A 90 9.96 11.73 7.45
N TYR A 91 9.00 12.12 6.62
CA TYR A 91 7.67 12.54 7.06
C TYR A 91 7.01 11.49 7.96
N ARG A 92 7.02 10.21 7.54
CA ARG A 92 6.49 9.10 8.36
C ARG A 92 7.29 8.88 9.64
N TYR A 93 8.62 8.96 9.58
CA TYR A 93 9.46 8.88 10.78
C TYR A 93 9.13 10.00 11.78
N ASN A 94 8.95 11.24 11.32
CA ASN A 94 8.60 12.38 12.16
C ASN A 94 7.24 12.21 12.87
N HIS A 95 6.33 11.42 12.28
CA HIS A 95 5.03 11.08 12.88
C HIS A 95 5.01 9.77 13.69
N LEU A 96 6.14 9.07 13.84
CA LEU A 96 6.21 7.78 14.55
C LEU A 96 5.68 7.87 15.99
N LYS A 97 5.99 8.96 16.72
CA LYS A 97 5.49 9.14 18.08
C LYS A 97 3.96 9.18 18.14
N LYS A 98 3.33 9.91 17.22
CA LYS A 98 1.87 10.01 17.14
C LYS A 98 1.24 8.68 16.71
N ALA A 99 1.89 7.92 15.83
CA ALA A 99 1.45 6.56 15.49
C ALA A 99 1.49 5.62 16.71
N ILE A 100 2.47 5.75 17.60
CA ILE A 100 2.53 4.98 18.85
C ILE A 100 1.43 5.41 19.83
N GLU A 101 1.18 6.72 19.94
CA GLU A 101 0.07 7.25 20.74
C GLU A 101 -1.28 6.73 20.21
N ASN A 102 -1.46 6.67 18.89
CA ASN A 102 -2.66 6.17 18.25
C ASN A 102 -2.91 4.68 18.55
N ALA A 103 -1.89 3.82 18.42
CA ALA A 103 -2.01 2.41 18.81
C ALA A 103 -2.45 2.26 20.28
N LYS A 104 -1.88 3.08 21.17
CA LYS A 104 -2.22 3.06 22.60
C LYS A 104 -3.68 3.46 22.86
N LEU A 105 -4.27 4.37 22.07
CA LEU A 105 -5.69 4.71 22.18
C LEU A 105 -6.60 3.51 21.93
N LEU A 106 -6.15 2.56 21.11
CA LEU A 106 -6.86 1.30 20.82
C LEU A 106 -6.45 0.14 21.75
N GLY A 107 -5.66 0.42 22.79
CA GLY A 107 -5.17 -0.60 23.71
C GLY A 107 -4.10 -1.51 23.11
N LEU A 108 -3.48 -1.11 21.99
CA LEU A 108 -2.46 -1.87 21.28
C LEU A 108 -1.06 -1.27 21.53
N LYS A 109 -0.04 -2.12 21.41
CA LYS A 109 1.38 -1.70 21.42
C LYS A 109 1.86 -1.31 20.01
N GLY A 110 3.08 -0.78 19.95
CA GLY A 110 3.75 -0.46 18.68
C GLY A 110 3.21 0.81 18.05
N ALA A 111 3.36 0.93 16.73
CA ALA A 111 2.90 2.06 15.95
C ALA A 111 1.74 1.67 15.04
N LEU A 112 0.63 2.40 15.18
CA LEU A 112 -0.48 2.40 14.22
C LEU A 112 -0.54 3.77 13.58
N TYR A 113 0.02 3.88 12.37
CA TYR A 113 -0.10 5.12 11.61
C TYR A 113 -1.57 5.44 11.36
N PRO A 114 -1.95 6.73 11.30
CA PRO A 114 -3.33 7.11 11.01
C PRO A 114 -3.73 6.74 9.57
N MET A 115 -5.02 6.49 9.33
CA MET A 115 -5.55 6.31 7.97
C MET A 115 -5.45 7.60 7.19
N ILE A 116 -5.85 8.71 7.83
CA ILE A 116 -5.80 10.05 7.26
C ILE A 116 -5.09 10.97 8.23
N THR A 117 -4.12 11.74 7.74
CA THR A 117 -3.47 12.71 8.62
C THR A 117 -2.89 13.92 7.90
N LEU A 118 -2.83 15.03 8.64
CA LEU A 118 -2.07 16.24 8.28
C LEU A 118 -0.88 16.47 9.21
N ASP A 119 -0.98 16.04 10.46
CA ASP A 119 -0.01 16.33 11.52
C ASP A 119 0.51 15.08 12.23
N GLY A 120 0.09 13.89 11.80
CA GLY A 120 0.38 12.58 12.40
C GLY A 120 -0.72 12.02 13.30
N SER A 121 -1.74 12.81 13.67
CA SER A 121 -2.94 12.32 14.39
C SER A 121 -3.98 11.74 13.44
N GLU A 122 -4.84 10.86 13.95
CA GLU A 122 -5.93 10.27 13.15
C GLU A 122 -7.01 11.32 12.85
N GLY A 123 -7.25 11.57 11.56
CA GLY A 123 -8.17 12.60 11.07
C GLY A 123 -9.46 12.05 10.45
N HIS A 124 -9.66 10.73 10.44
CA HIS A 124 -10.82 10.11 9.79
C HIS A 124 -11.88 9.63 10.78
N ALA A 125 -13.16 9.87 10.45
CA ALA A 125 -14.28 9.61 11.35
C ALA A 125 -14.99 8.26 11.13
N GLU A 126 -14.82 7.60 9.97
CA GLU A 126 -15.53 6.36 9.65
C GLU A 126 -14.76 5.15 10.19
N TRP A 127 -15.36 4.47 11.16
CA TRP A 127 -14.69 3.41 11.93
C TRP A 127 -14.26 2.23 11.05
N GLU A 128 -15.03 1.93 10.01
CA GLU A 128 -14.82 0.82 9.07
C GLU A 128 -13.46 0.89 8.36
N ILE A 129 -12.96 2.10 8.14
CA ILE A 129 -11.70 2.35 7.44
C ILE A 129 -10.65 2.77 8.47
N THR A 130 -10.97 3.76 9.32
CA THR A 130 -10.05 4.31 10.33
C THR A 130 -9.44 3.23 11.23
N LEU A 131 -10.31 2.39 11.81
CA LEU A 131 -9.92 1.44 12.85
C LEU A 131 -9.55 0.07 12.29
N MET A 132 -10.08 -0.29 11.12
CA MET A 132 -9.96 -1.65 10.58
C MET A 132 -9.02 -1.75 9.37
N GLU A 133 -8.78 -0.68 8.61
CA GLU A 133 -7.88 -0.69 7.45
C GLU A 133 -6.42 -0.49 7.87
N ILE A 134 -5.90 -1.45 8.63
CA ILE A 134 -4.62 -1.34 9.34
C ILE A 134 -3.41 -1.72 8.49
N HIS A 135 -3.62 -2.18 7.24
CA HIS A 135 -2.54 -2.60 6.33
C HIS A 135 -1.65 -1.45 5.84
N ARG A 136 -2.12 -0.19 5.95
CA ARG A 136 -1.34 1.04 5.73
C ARG A 136 0.01 1.06 6.45
N ASN A 137 0.09 0.42 7.62
CA ASN A 137 1.34 0.21 8.36
C ASN A 137 2.37 -0.58 7.53
N SER A 138 1.91 -1.65 6.86
CA SER A 138 2.76 -2.44 5.98
C SER A 138 3.17 -1.69 4.73
N ALA A 139 2.30 -0.83 4.18
CA ALA A 139 2.65 0.02 3.04
C ALA A 139 3.82 0.96 3.35
N ILE A 140 3.86 1.54 4.56
CA ILE A 140 4.97 2.37 5.02
C ILE A 140 6.27 1.57 5.13
N VAL A 141 6.22 0.37 5.71
CA VAL A 141 7.40 -0.50 5.80
C VAL A 141 7.86 -0.97 4.41
N TYR A 142 6.92 -1.22 3.50
CA TYR A 142 7.21 -1.57 2.11
C TYR A 142 7.92 -0.44 1.36
N ALA A 143 7.50 0.81 1.54
CA ALA A 143 8.20 1.95 0.93
C ALA A 143 9.63 2.12 1.48
N ILE A 144 9.86 1.88 2.77
CA ILE A 144 11.21 1.83 3.35
C ILE A 144 12.04 0.71 2.71
N TYR A 145 11.47 -0.50 2.62
CA TYR A 145 12.13 -1.63 1.95
C TYR A 145 12.50 -1.29 0.50
N ASN A 146 11.58 -0.72 -0.27
CA ASN A 146 11.80 -0.38 -1.66
C ASN A 146 12.85 0.72 -1.83
N TYR A 147 12.86 1.71 -0.93
CA TYR A 147 13.89 2.76 -0.91
C TYR A 147 15.27 2.18 -0.63
N ILE A 148 15.42 1.34 0.40
CA ILE A 148 16.71 0.76 0.77
C ILE A 148 17.24 -0.15 -0.34
N ARG A 149 16.42 -1.06 -0.88
CA ARG A 149 16.87 -1.99 -1.94
C ARG A 149 17.29 -1.28 -3.24
N SER A 150 16.86 -0.04 -3.44
CA SER A 150 17.13 0.73 -4.67
C SER A 150 18.25 1.75 -4.51
N THR A 151 18.62 2.11 -3.28
CA THR A 151 19.57 3.22 -3.00
C THR A 151 20.76 2.82 -2.13
N ASP A 152 20.70 1.68 -1.45
CA ASP A 152 21.69 1.26 -0.45
C ASP A 152 21.94 2.31 0.67
N ASP A 153 20.97 3.20 0.94
CA ASP A 153 21.06 4.22 1.99
C ASP A 153 20.86 3.60 3.39
N TYR A 154 21.83 2.78 3.79
CA TYR A 154 21.86 2.09 5.08
C TYR A 154 21.96 3.05 6.27
N ASP A 155 22.44 4.28 6.05
CA ASP A 155 22.42 5.33 7.06
C ASP A 155 20.99 5.80 7.35
N TYR A 156 20.13 5.95 6.33
CA TYR A 156 18.70 6.16 6.56
C TYR A 156 18.09 5.00 7.36
N MET A 157 18.39 3.75 6.98
CA MET A 157 17.87 2.57 7.68
C MET A 157 18.27 2.55 9.16
N ALA A 158 19.53 2.84 9.47
CA ALA A 158 20.06 2.80 10.83
C ALA A 158 19.63 4.00 11.71
N ASN A 159 19.41 5.17 11.12
CA ASN A 159 19.05 6.38 11.86
C ASN A 159 17.54 6.63 11.96
N TYR A 160 16.75 6.09 11.03
CA TYR A 160 15.31 6.39 10.93
C TYR A 160 14.48 5.13 10.64
N GLY A 161 14.83 4.39 9.59
CA GLY A 161 14.00 3.31 9.05
C GLY A 161 13.69 2.21 10.06
N PHE A 162 14.69 1.72 10.79
CA PHE A 162 14.48 0.63 11.74
C PHE A 162 13.58 1.02 12.93
N GLU A 163 13.57 2.29 13.36
CA GLU A 163 12.66 2.74 14.41
C GLU A 163 11.19 2.61 13.98
N VAL A 164 10.88 2.96 12.72
CA VAL A 164 9.55 2.79 12.13
C VAL A 164 9.21 1.30 12.02
N ILE A 165 10.10 0.52 11.39
CA ILE A 165 9.90 -0.91 11.13
C ILE A 165 9.67 -1.69 12.43
N GLY A 166 10.52 -1.50 13.44
CA GLY A 166 10.42 -2.22 14.71
C GLY A 166 9.14 -1.90 15.48
N ASN A 167 8.69 -0.64 15.48
CA ASN A 167 7.45 -0.27 16.15
C ASN A 167 6.20 -0.75 15.38
N VAL A 168 6.24 -0.78 14.04
CA VAL A 168 5.16 -1.39 13.25
C VAL A 168 5.12 -2.92 13.45
N ALA A 169 6.27 -3.59 13.51
CA ALA A 169 6.34 -5.02 13.83
C ALA A 169 5.78 -5.33 15.22
N ARG A 170 6.10 -4.51 16.23
CA ARG A 170 5.49 -4.59 17.57
C ARG A 170 3.96 -4.45 17.51
N PHE A 171 3.43 -3.55 16.66
CA PHE A 171 1.99 -3.42 16.46
C PHE A 171 1.39 -4.71 15.90
N TRP A 172 1.97 -5.28 14.83
CA TRP A 172 1.48 -6.52 14.25
C TRP A 172 1.53 -7.67 15.26
N ALA A 173 2.61 -7.79 16.02
CA ALA A 173 2.77 -8.82 17.04
C ALA A 173 1.74 -8.74 18.18
N ASP A 174 1.25 -7.54 18.49
CA ASP A 174 0.22 -7.30 19.52
C ASP A 174 -1.21 -7.40 18.94
N ARG A 175 -1.37 -7.15 17.63
CA ARG A 175 -2.67 -7.16 16.92
C ARG A 175 -3.18 -8.55 16.56
N VAL A 176 -2.30 -9.54 16.48
CA VAL A 176 -2.65 -10.93 16.14
C VAL A 176 -3.38 -11.64 17.28
N THR A 177 -4.23 -12.59 16.93
CA THR A 177 -4.91 -13.50 17.87
C THR A 177 -4.40 -14.92 17.65
N TYR A 178 -3.84 -15.53 18.70
CA TYR A 178 -3.42 -16.93 18.66
C TYR A 178 -4.63 -17.87 18.75
N LYS A 179 -4.71 -18.84 17.83
CA LYS A 179 -5.76 -19.86 17.73
C LYS A 179 -5.17 -21.22 18.11
N LYS A 180 -5.29 -21.58 19.39
CA LYS A 180 -4.66 -22.77 19.99
C LYS A 180 -5.09 -24.09 19.34
N ASP A 181 -6.32 -24.17 18.85
CA ASP A 181 -6.90 -25.31 18.15
C ASP A 181 -6.18 -25.65 16.84
N ARG A 182 -5.61 -24.64 16.18
CA ARG A 182 -4.94 -24.76 14.88
C ARG A 182 -3.44 -24.46 14.92
N ASP A 183 -2.92 -24.01 16.06
CA ASP A 183 -1.54 -23.53 16.22
C ASP A 183 -1.15 -22.43 15.21
N ILE A 184 -2.06 -21.48 14.98
CA ILE A 184 -1.87 -20.35 14.06
C ILE A 184 -2.13 -19.02 14.75
N TYR A 185 -1.58 -17.95 14.20
CA TYR A 185 -2.00 -16.59 14.47
C TYR A 185 -2.96 -16.12 13.37
N ALA A 186 -4.03 -15.43 13.77
CA ALA A 186 -5.03 -14.84 12.89
C ALA A 186 -5.12 -13.34 13.11
N ILE A 187 -5.51 -12.58 12.08
CA ILE A 187 -5.84 -11.16 12.21
C ILE A 187 -7.34 -11.02 11.92
N LEU A 188 -8.08 -10.58 12.93
CA LEU A 188 -9.54 -10.59 12.93
C LEU A 188 -10.08 -9.16 12.88
N GLY A 189 -11.24 -8.94 12.27
CA GLY A 189 -11.92 -7.64 12.23
C GLY A 189 -11.07 -6.56 11.56
N VAL A 190 -10.76 -6.75 10.29
CA VAL A 190 -9.98 -5.82 9.47
C VAL A 190 -10.74 -5.45 8.20
N THR A 191 -10.20 -4.46 7.50
CA THR A 191 -10.57 -4.06 6.15
C THR A 191 -9.31 -4.13 5.30
N GLY A 192 -9.36 -4.82 4.16
CA GLY A 192 -8.24 -4.89 3.22
C GLY A 192 -8.18 -3.64 2.32
N PRO A 193 -7.30 -3.62 1.31
CA PRO A 193 -7.39 -2.66 0.22
C PRO A 193 -8.77 -2.60 -0.45
N ASP A 194 -9.49 -3.72 -0.47
CA ASP A 194 -10.89 -3.75 -0.87
C ASP A 194 -11.82 -3.24 0.26
N GLU A 195 -12.11 -1.94 0.22
CA GLU A 195 -13.02 -1.27 1.17
C GLU A 195 -14.52 -1.59 0.97
N PHE A 196 -14.87 -2.51 0.05
CA PHE A 196 -16.24 -3.02 -0.02
C PHE A 196 -16.55 -4.03 1.09
N HIS A 197 -15.52 -4.69 1.60
CA HIS A 197 -15.64 -5.75 2.59
C HIS A 197 -14.93 -5.37 3.89
N ASN A 198 -15.73 -5.00 4.89
CA ASN A 198 -15.26 -4.46 6.16
C ASN A 198 -15.54 -5.44 7.30
N ASN A 199 -14.79 -5.33 8.40
CA ASN A 199 -14.91 -6.23 9.56
C ASN A 199 -14.77 -7.73 9.19
N ILE A 200 -13.91 -8.01 8.22
CA ILE A 200 -13.59 -9.37 7.76
C ILE A 200 -12.45 -9.97 8.58
N ASN A 201 -12.26 -11.28 8.46
CA ASN A 201 -11.18 -12.00 9.11
C ASN A 201 -10.16 -12.50 8.10
N ASN A 202 -8.89 -12.46 8.49
CA ASN A 202 -7.78 -13.01 7.74
C ASN A 202 -7.73 -12.53 6.29
N ASN A 203 -7.87 -11.21 6.09
CA ASN A 203 -7.62 -10.63 4.79
C ASN A 203 -6.22 -11.05 4.32
N TRP A 204 -6.13 -11.68 3.14
CA TRP A 204 -4.88 -12.29 2.69
C TRP A 204 -3.77 -11.26 2.55
N TYR A 205 -4.05 -10.09 1.95
CA TYR A 205 -3.05 -9.02 1.80
C TYR A 205 -2.55 -8.53 3.16
N THR A 206 -3.46 -8.29 4.10
CA THR A 206 -3.14 -7.84 5.46
C THR A 206 -2.29 -8.87 6.20
N ASN A 207 -2.69 -10.16 6.18
CA ASN A 207 -1.93 -11.21 6.83
C ASN A 207 -0.56 -11.41 6.17
N PHE A 208 -0.52 -11.50 4.84
CA PHE A 208 0.74 -11.68 4.12
C PHE A 208 1.72 -10.54 4.41
N THR A 209 1.25 -9.30 4.36
CA THR A 209 2.13 -8.14 4.60
C THR A 209 2.53 -8.01 6.07
N ALA A 210 1.64 -8.34 7.02
CA ALA A 210 1.99 -8.39 8.44
C ALA A 210 3.07 -9.45 8.72
N LYS A 211 2.94 -10.65 8.15
CA LYS A 211 3.97 -11.69 8.18
C LYS A 211 5.29 -11.16 7.63
N TRP A 212 5.25 -10.54 6.45
CA TRP A 212 6.45 -9.99 5.81
C TRP A 212 7.11 -8.92 6.67
N VAL A 213 6.35 -7.98 7.27
CA VAL A 213 6.91 -6.95 8.16
C VAL A 213 7.59 -7.58 9.37
N LEU A 214 6.97 -8.57 10.02
CA LEU A 214 7.55 -9.26 11.18
C LEU A 214 8.86 -9.96 10.81
N ASP A 215 8.89 -10.70 9.71
CA ASP A 215 10.10 -11.36 9.18
C ASP A 215 11.18 -10.32 8.81
N TYR A 216 10.79 -9.21 8.18
CA TYR A 216 11.69 -8.12 7.79
C TYR A 216 12.30 -7.42 9.00
N ALA A 217 11.49 -7.09 10.00
CA ALA A 217 11.93 -6.46 11.24
C ALA A 217 12.88 -7.35 12.05
N TYR A 218 12.57 -8.65 12.15
CA TYR A 218 13.45 -9.62 12.80
C TYR A 218 14.84 -9.66 12.15
N LYS A 219 14.89 -9.80 10.81
CA LYS A 219 16.16 -9.80 10.06
C LYS A 219 16.93 -8.49 10.26
N HIS A 220 16.23 -7.36 10.22
CA HIS A 220 16.88 -6.05 10.30
C HIS A 220 17.31 -5.64 11.71
N ALA A 221 16.75 -6.27 12.75
CA ALA A 221 17.25 -6.12 14.11
C ALA A 221 18.68 -6.67 14.24
N SER A 222 18.93 -7.87 13.69
CA SER A 222 20.27 -8.47 13.64
C SER A 222 21.19 -7.66 12.74
N TRP A 223 20.74 -7.30 11.54
CA TRP A 223 21.53 -6.47 10.63
C TRP A 223 21.97 -5.15 11.28
N LEU A 224 21.07 -4.44 11.98
CA LEU A 224 21.40 -3.17 12.62
C LEU A 224 22.44 -3.34 13.73
N LYS A 225 22.37 -4.45 14.48
CA LYS A 225 23.34 -4.80 15.52
C LYS A 225 24.74 -4.97 14.94
N ASP A 226 24.84 -5.59 13.76
CA ASP A 226 26.11 -5.84 13.06
C ASP A 226 26.62 -4.59 12.34
N TYR A 227 25.72 -3.86 11.66
CA TYR A 227 26.04 -2.64 10.93
C TYR A 227 26.44 -1.48 11.86
N ASN A 228 25.66 -1.24 12.93
CA ASN A 228 25.92 -0.15 13.86
C ASN A 228 25.43 -0.50 15.28
N ARG A 229 26.27 -1.20 16.03
CA ARG A 229 25.99 -1.62 17.42
C ARG A 229 25.63 -0.49 18.37
N LYS A 230 26.14 0.73 18.14
CA LYS A 230 25.80 1.90 18.96
C LYS A 230 24.34 2.30 18.73
N LYS A 231 23.94 2.46 17.46
CA LYS A 231 22.55 2.78 17.09
C LYS A 231 21.58 1.69 17.52
N TYR A 232 21.93 0.43 17.34
CA TYR A 232 21.16 -0.70 17.86
C TYR A 232 20.84 -0.55 19.36
N LYS A 233 21.86 -0.29 20.19
CA LYS A 233 21.68 -0.11 21.65
C LYS A 233 20.85 1.13 21.97
N GLU A 234 21.05 2.24 21.26
CA GLU A 234 20.27 3.47 21.43
C GLU A 234 18.78 3.23 21.14
N ILE A 235 18.45 2.59 20.03
CA ILE A 235 17.08 2.30 19.61
C ILE A 235 16.42 1.28 20.57
N CYS A 236 17.13 0.20 20.92
CA CYS A 236 16.61 -0.78 21.88
C CYS A 236 16.31 -0.14 23.23
N LYS A 237 17.18 0.75 23.72
CA LYS A 237 16.94 1.51 24.94
C LYS A 237 15.76 2.48 24.81
N LYS A 238 15.66 3.20 23.69
CA LYS A 238 14.61 4.20 23.43
C LYS A 238 13.20 3.58 23.43
N TYR A 239 13.04 2.42 22.80
CA TYR A 239 11.75 1.75 22.65
C TYR A 239 11.56 0.53 23.55
N ASN A 240 12.53 0.25 24.42
CA ASN A 240 12.56 -0.95 25.25
C ASN A 240 12.38 -2.25 24.43
N PHE A 241 13.05 -2.35 23.28
CA PHE A 241 13.07 -3.58 22.51
C PHE A 241 13.97 -4.62 23.19
N THR A 242 13.59 -5.89 23.13
CA THR A 242 14.35 -7.01 23.67
C THR A 242 14.59 -8.06 22.58
N GLU A 243 15.64 -8.86 22.75
CA GLU A 243 15.90 -10.00 21.86
C GLU A 243 14.75 -11.03 21.91
N GLU A 244 14.06 -11.16 23.05
CA GLU A 244 12.85 -11.98 23.19
C GLU A 244 11.71 -11.46 22.30
N GLU A 245 11.48 -10.16 22.29
CA GLU A 245 10.47 -9.54 21.44
C GLU A 245 10.78 -9.79 19.95
N PHE A 246 12.04 -9.65 19.54
CA PHE A 246 12.46 -9.92 18.16
C PHE A 246 12.24 -11.40 17.78
N ASN A 247 12.60 -12.33 18.66
CA ASN A 247 12.36 -13.75 18.42
C ASN A 247 10.86 -14.07 18.35
N ASN A 248 10.03 -13.40 19.16
CA ASN A 248 8.59 -13.57 19.10
C ASN A 248 8.00 -13.08 17.76
N TRP A 249 8.54 -12.01 17.15
CA TRP A 249 8.13 -11.60 15.81
C TRP A 249 8.35 -12.72 14.78
N LYS A 250 9.49 -13.42 14.87
CA LYS A 250 9.78 -14.56 14.00
C LYS A 250 8.78 -15.70 14.21
N ILE A 251 8.51 -16.07 15.47
CA ILE A 251 7.52 -17.12 15.81
C ILE A 251 6.13 -16.78 15.26
N ILE A 252 5.66 -15.54 15.44
CA ILE A 252 4.36 -15.09 14.94
C ILE A 252 4.35 -15.16 13.41
N SER A 253 5.39 -14.65 12.75
CA SER A 253 5.46 -14.63 11.28
C SER A 253 5.38 -16.04 10.68
N GLU A 254 5.95 -17.05 11.32
CA GLU A 254 5.95 -18.43 10.83
C GLU A 254 4.60 -19.13 10.98
N LYS A 255 3.80 -18.67 11.94
CA LYS A 255 2.48 -19.24 12.27
C LYS A 255 1.31 -18.35 11.83
N LEU A 256 1.57 -17.22 11.19
CA LEU A 256 0.51 -16.33 10.72
C LEU A 256 -0.24 -16.99 9.56
N TYR A 257 -1.55 -17.06 9.69
CA TYR A 257 -2.41 -17.76 8.74
C TYR A 257 -2.44 -17.07 7.38
N ILE A 258 -2.17 -17.84 6.32
CA ILE A 258 -2.28 -17.40 4.92
C ILE A 258 -3.30 -18.30 4.24
N ASN A 259 -4.43 -17.74 3.85
CA ASN A 259 -5.53 -18.50 3.26
C ASN A 259 -5.28 -18.75 1.76
N LYS A 260 -5.30 -20.02 1.36
CA LYS A 260 -5.11 -20.46 -0.02
C LYS A 260 -6.11 -21.58 -0.33
N ASN A 261 -6.74 -21.50 -1.50
CA ASN A 261 -7.55 -22.58 -2.03
C ASN A 261 -6.71 -23.34 -3.07
N GLU A 262 -6.30 -24.56 -2.72
CA GLU A 262 -5.43 -25.38 -3.58
C GLU A 262 -6.14 -25.89 -4.85
N GLU A 263 -7.45 -26.12 -4.80
CA GLU A 263 -8.23 -26.58 -5.96
C GLU A 263 -8.31 -25.49 -7.04
N LEU A 264 -8.56 -24.26 -6.62
CA LEU A 264 -8.62 -23.09 -7.51
C LEU A 264 -7.23 -22.51 -7.83
N GLY A 265 -6.19 -22.86 -7.05
CA GLY A 265 -4.84 -22.31 -7.20
C GLY A 265 -4.71 -20.84 -6.77
N ILE A 266 -5.67 -20.32 -5.99
CA ILE A 266 -5.74 -18.90 -5.61
C ILE A 266 -5.47 -18.67 -4.14
N PHE A 267 -5.06 -17.45 -3.82
CA PHE A 267 -5.11 -16.93 -2.45
C PHE A 267 -6.52 -16.42 -2.18
N VAL A 268 -7.11 -16.78 -1.03
CA VAL A 268 -8.48 -16.40 -0.71
C VAL A 268 -8.47 -15.06 0.01
N GLN A 269 -9.08 -14.04 -0.60
CA GLN A 269 -9.02 -12.64 -0.13
C GLN A 269 -9.36 -12.49 1.36
N PHE A 270 -10.36 -13.22 1.88
CA PHE A 270 -10.68 -13.28 3.31
C PHE A 270 -11.50 -14.52 3.66
N ASP A 271 -11.60 -14.85 4.94
CA ASP A 271 -12.42 -15.97 5.41
C ASP A 271 -13.91 -15.70 5.12
N GLY A 272 -14.55 -16.58 4.33
CA GLY A 272 -15.94 -16.41 3.91
C GLY A 272 -16.10 -15.83 2.49
N TYR A 273 -15.01 -15.49 1.80
CA TYR A 273 -15.10 -14.86 0.46
C TYR A 273 -15.73 -15.78 -0.59
N LEU A 274 -15.41 -17.08 -0.59
CA LEU A 274 -15.90 -18.03 -1.60
C LEU A 274 -17.36 -18.42 -1.38
N GLU A 275 -17.91 -18.11 -0.21
CA GLU A 275 -19.30 -18.35 0.19
C GLU A 275 -20.23 -17.18 -0.17
N THR A 276 -19.68 -16.06 -0.65
CA THR A 276 -20.47 -14.90 -1.09
C THR A 276 -21.23 -15.18 -2.40
N GLU A 277 -22.22 -14.34 -2.72
CA GLU A 277 -22.92 -14.40 -4.01
C GLU A 277 -21.92 -14.21 -5.16
N ASP A 278 -21.79 -15.21 -6.03
CA ASP A 278 -20.85 -15.19 -7.14
C ASP A 278 -21.37 -14.32 -8.30
N ILE A 279 -20.74 -13.16 -8.50
CA ILE A 279 -21.12 -12.17 -9.49
C ILE A 279 -19.91 -11.86 -10.38
N PHE A 280 -20.13 -11.89 -11.69
CA PHE A 280 -19.12 -11.52 -12.68
C PHE A 280 -19.49 -10.19 -13.34
N PHE A 281 -18.53 -9.27 -13.44
CA PHE A 281 -18.70 -8.07 -14.24
C PHE A 281 -18.46 -8.36 -15.72
N ASN A 282 -19.54 -8.29 -16.50
CA ASN A 282 -19.45 -8.13 -17.95
C ASN A 282 -19.94 -6.74 -18.34
N LYS A 283 -19.04 -5.91 -18.89
CA LYS A 283 -19.29 -4.52 -19.30
C LYS A 283 -20.53 -4.34 -20.19
N LYS A 284 -20.97 -5.37 -20.92
CA LYS A 284 -22.16 -5.31 -21.77
C LYS A 284 -23.47 -5.18 -20.97
N ASN A 285 -23.52 -5.69 -19.74
CA ASN A 285 -24.76 -5.78 -18.96
C ASN A 285 -24.75 -4.96 -17.65
N THR A 286 -23.63 -4.33 -17.29
CA THR A 286 -23.44 -3.72 -15.96
C THR A 286 -23.13 -2.22 -16.00
N LYS A 287 -23.22 -1.56 -17.16
CA LYS A 287 -22.85 -0.13 -17.31
C LYS A 287 -23.63 0.79 -16.36
N ASP A 288 -24.91 0.49 -16.12
CA ASP A 288 -25.77 1.27 -15.22
C ASP A 288 -25.49 1.02 -13.73
N MET A 289 -24.60 0.07 -13.41
CA MET A 289 -24.24 -0.28 -12.04
C MET A 289 -23.04 0.51 -11.50
N PHE A 290 -22.37 1.32 -12.33
CA PHE A 290 -21.16 2.03 -11.93
C PHE A 290 -21.41 3.51 -11.56
N PRO A 291 -20.79 4.02 -10.48
CA PRO A 291 -20.01 3.28 -9.48
C PRO A 291 -20.93 2.47 -8.56
N ILE A 292 -20.46 1.29 -8.13
CA ILE A 292 -21.25 0.31 -7.36
C ILE A 292 -21.78 0.90 -6.06
N VAL A 293 -20.96 1.70 -5.39
CA VAL A 293 -21.35 2.40 -4.14
C VAL A 293 -22.53 3.36 -4.30
N LYS A 294 -22.88 3.77 -5.53
CA LYS A 294 -24.05 4.61 -5.81
C LYS A 294 -25.27 3.81 -6.28
N SER A 295 -25.05 2.62 -6.80
CA SER A 295 -26.11 1.81 -7.42
C SER A 295 -26.62 0.70 -6.49
N TRP A 296 -25.80 0.22 -5.55
CA TRP A 296 -26.12 -0.88 -4.66
C TRP A 296 -26.14 -0.44 -3.19
N SER A 297 -26.94 -1.13 -2.37
CA SER A 297 -26.85 -1.00 -0.91
C SER A 297 -25.58 -1.66 -0.39
N TRP A 298 -25.05 -1.14 0.72
CA TRP A 298 -23.92 -1.76 1.43
C TRP A 298 -24.19 -3.20 1.86
N ASP A 299 -25.42 -3.55 2.22
CA ASP A 299 -25.84 -4.93 2.49
C ASP A 299 -25.51 -5.85 1.30
N ARG A 300 -25.94 -5.46 0.09
CA ARG A 300 -25.75 -6.26 -1.11
C ARG A 300 -24.28 -6.40 -1.47
N ILE A 301 -23.51 -5.31 -1.33
CA ILE A 301 -22.07 -5.30 -1.59
C ILE A 301 -21.37 -6.33 -0.69
N ASN A 302 -21.57 -6.24 0.63
CA ASN A 302 -20.89 -7.08 1.63
C ASN A 302 -21.15 -8.59 1.51
N ARG A 303 -22.25 -9.00 0.86
CA ARG A 303 -22.61 -10.42 0.67
C ARG A 303 -22.34 -10.92 -0.76
N SER A 304 -21.66 -10.12 -1.58
CA SER A 304 -21.23 -10.48 -2.95
C SER A 304 -19.72 -10.61 -3.02
N ASN A 305 -19.19 -11.22 -4.07
CA ASN A 305 -17.74 -11.28 -4.28
C ASN A 305 -17.15 -10.07 -5.02
N ILE A 306 -17.93 -9.01 -5.19
CA ILE A 306 -17.51 -7.81 -5.92
C ILE A 306 -16.53 -6.99 -5.09
N ILE A 307 -15.37 -6.68 -5.66
CA ILE A 307 -14.30 -5.95 -4.99
C ILE A 307 -14.09 -4.56 -5.60
N LYS A 308 -13.82 -3.56 -4.74
CA LYS A 308 -13.63 -2.16 -5.13
C LYS A 308 -12.41 -1.98 -6.03
N GLN A 309 -11.31 -2.60 -5.63
CA GLN A 309 -9.96 -2.39 -6.18
C GLN A 309 -9.07 -3.62 -5.95
N ALA A 310 -7.80 -3.54 -6.38
CA ALA A 310 -6.85 -4.62 -6.20
C ALA A 310 -6.55 -4.85 -4.71
N ASP A 311 -6.76 -6.08 -4.24
CA ASP A 311 -6.46 -6.55 -2.88
C ASP A 311 -5.40 -7.67 -2.92
N VAL A 312 -5.80 -8.90 -3.28
CA VAL A 312 -4.85 -10.00 -3.53
C VAL A 312 -3.86 -9.62 -4.64
N ILE A 313 -4.37 -9.09 -5.75
CA ILE A 313 -3.54 -8.67 -6.89
C ILE A 313 -2.54 -7.58 -6.50
N LEU A 314 -2.88 -6.70 -5.55
CA LEU A 314 -1.95 -5.71 -5.03
C LEU A 314 -0.78 -6.37 -4.30
N GLY A 315 -1.03 -7.36 -3.45
CA GLY A 315 0.04 -8.11 -2.79
C GLY A 315 0.93 -8.86 -3.78
N LEU A 316 0.35 -9.45 -4.83
CA LEU A 316 1.12 -10.12 -5.89
C LEU A 316 2.04 -9.14 -6.65
N TYR A 317 1.56 -7.92 -6.89
CA TYR A 317 2.35 -6.86 -7.52
C TYR A 317 3.48 -6.36 -6.62
N LEU A 318 3.20 -6.05 -5.34
CA LEU A 318 4.21 -5.51 -4.43
C LEU A 318 5.32 -6.52 -4.11
N PHE A 319 4.99 -7.81 -4.06
CA PHE A 319 5.96 -8.86 -3.73
C PHE A 319 6.24 -9.72 -4.96
N ASN A 320 6.55 -9.03 -6.06
CA ASN A 320 6.64 -9.59 -7.38
C ASN A 320 7.59 -10.78 -7.51
N GLU A 321 8.68 -10.73 -6.75
CA GLU A 321 9.74 -11.75 -6.67
C GLU A 321 9.35 -13.00 -5.89
N VAL A 322 8.25 -12.95 -5.12
CA VAL A 322 7.81 -14.04 -4.24
C VAL A 322 6.90 -15.03 -4.97
N PHE A 323 6.13 -14.55 -5.95
CA PHE A 323 5.07 -15.32 -6.60
C PHE A 323 5.41 -15.69 -8.04
N THR A 324 5.04 -16.91 -8.42
CA THR A 324 5.22 -17.40 -9.78
C THR A 324 4.26 -16.72 -10.77
N LEU A 325 4.63 -16.69 -12.06
CA LEU A 325 3.72 -16.21 -13.12
C LEU A 325 2.41 -17.00 -13.15
N LYS A 326 2.44 -18.30 -12.82
CA LYS A 326 1.23 -19.12 -12.73
C LYS A 326 0.31 -18.64 -11.60
N GLU A 327 0.84 -18.44 -10.40
CA GLU A 327 0.03 -17.92 -9.28
C GLU A 327 -0.54 -16.55 -9.59
N LYS A 328 0.25 -15.66 -10.21
CA LYS A 328 -0.25 -14.36 -10.69
C LYS A 328 -1.38 -14.52 -11.68
N LYS A 329 -1.23 -15.42 -12.66
CA LYS A 329 -2.26 -15.68 -13.67
C LYS A 329 -3.54 -16.25 -13.07
N ASP A 330 -3.44 -17.28 -12.23
CA ASP A 330 -4.61 -17.93 -11.62
C ASP A 330 -5.41 -16.94 -10.77
N ASN A 331 -4.72 -16.11 -9.97
CA ASN A 331 -5.37 -15.08 -9.17
C ASN A 331 -5.92 -13.94 -10.05
N PHE A 332 -5.20 -13.53 -11.11
CA PHE A 332 -5.68 -12.50 -12.03
C PHE A 332 -6.98 -12.93 -12.73
N ASP A 333 -7.00 -14.12 -13.33
CA ASP A 333 -8.17 -14.68 -14.01
C ASP A 333 -9.37 -14.80 -13.05
N PHE A 334 -9.11 -15.03 -11.75
CA PHE A 334 -10.15 -15.12 -10.74
C PHE A 334 -10.66 -13.75 -10.26
N TYR A 335 -9.77 -12.80 -9.95
CA TYR A 335 -10.13 -11.54 -9.31
C TYR A 335 -10.48 -10.40 -10.28
N GLU A 336 -9.87 -10.34 -11.48
CA GLU A 336 -10.16 -9.27 -12.45
C GLU A 336 -11.66 -9.22 -12.82
N PRO A 337 -12.33 -10.34 -13.15
CA PRO A 337 -13.75 -10.32 -13.51
C PRO A 337 -14.69 -9.93 -12.35
N ARG A 338 -14.18 -9.89 -11.12
CA ARG A 338 -14.90 -9.55 -9.88
C ARG A 338 -14.58 -8.14 -9.39
N THR A 339 -13.69 -7.42 -10.09
CA THR A 339 -13.24 -6.09 -9.68
C THR A 339 -14.06 -4.99 -10.37
N ALA A 340 -14.70 -4.14 -9.57
CA ALA A 340 -15.45 -3.00 -10.08
C ALA A 340 -14.53 -1.89 -10.65
N HIS A 341 -13.32 -1.75 -10.09
CA HIS A 341 -12.42 -0.63 -10.35
C HIS A 341 -13.06 0.73 -10.03
N ASP A 342 -13.83 0.79 -8.95
CA ASP A 342 -14.45 2.01 -8.42
C ASP A 342 -13.42 2.98 -7.83
N SER A 343 -12.19 2.49 -7.60
CA SER A 343 -11.02 3.28 -7.21
C SER A 343 -10.07 3.50 -8.38
N SER A 344 -9.48 4.70 -8.47
CA SER A 344 -8.41 5.01 -9.41
C SER A 344 -7.14 4.17 -9.18
N LEU A 345 -6.95 3.68 -7.94
CA LEU A 345 -5.81 2.84 -7.57
C LEU A 345 -5.86 1.45 -8.22
N SER A 346 -7.03 1.03 -8.71
CA SER A 346 -7.23 -0.34 -9.17
C SER A 346 -6.61 -0.61 -10.54
N ALA A 347 -6.91 0.24 -11.52
CA ALA A 347 -6.62 -0.05 -12.93
C ALA A 347 -5.12 -0.23 -13.21
N CYS A 348 -4.27 0.63 -12.66
CA CYS A 348 -2.83 0.55 -12.88
C CYS A 348 -2.22 -0.78 -12.40
N ILE A 349 -2.65 -1.28 -11.23
CA ILE A 349 -2.16 -2.54 -10.66
C ILE A 349 -2.52 -3.72 -11.56
N TYR A 350 -3.77 -3.81 -12.00
CA TYR A 350 -4.21 -4.85 -12.92
C TYR A 350 -3.50 -4.76 -14.28
N SER A 351 -3.27 -3.54 -14.79
CA SER A 351 -2.54 -3.34 -16.04
C SER A 351 -1.10 -3.84 -15.98
N ILE A 352 -0.41 -3.63 -14.84
CA ILE A 352 0.97 -4.11 -14.66
C ILE A 352 0.99 -5.63 -14.59
N ILE A 353 0.15 -6.24 -13.75
CA ILE A 353 0.10 -7.71 -13.63
C ILE A 353 -0.28 -8.35 -14.97
N ALA A 354 -1.27 -7.82 -15.68
CA ALA A 354 -1.65 -8.31 -17.02
C ALA A 354 -0.46 -8.31 -17.99
N SER A 355 0.37 -7.26 -17.96
CA SER A 355 1.57 -7.18 -18.79
C SER A 355 2.63 -8.21 -18.40
N GLU A 356 2.76 -8.55 -17.12
CA GLU A 356 3.71 -9.56 -16.66
C GLU A 356 3.31 -10.99 -17.04
N ILE A 357 2.01 -11.26 -17.15
CA ILE A 357 1.46 -12.57 -17.52
C ILE A 357 1.10 -12.65 -19.01
N ASP A 358 1.66 -11.76 -19.84
CA ASP A 358 1.53 -11.70 -21.30
C ASP A 358 0.09 -11.55 -21.83
N ILE A 359 -0.80 -10.92 -21.07
CA ILE A 359 -2.18 -10.61 -21.51
C ILE A 359 -2.18 -9.21 -22.16
N GLN A 360 -2.22 -9.16 -23.50
CA GLN A 360 -2.11 -7.89 -24.25
C GLN A 360 -3.42 -7.11 -24.43
N GLU A 361 -4.56 -7.79 -24.54
CA GLU A 361 -5.84 -7.14 -24.94
C GLU A 361 -6.54 -6.23 -23.89
N PRO A 362 -6.45 -6.44 -22.56
CA PRO A 362 -7.16 -5.61 -21.58
C PRO A 362 -6.38 -4.37 -21.12
N LEU A 363 -5.08 -4.24 -21.43
CA LEU A 363 -4.24 -3.13 -20.91
C LEU A 363 -4.76 -1.74 -21.31
N ILE A 364 -5.15 -1.57 -22.58
CA ILE A 364 -5.62 -0.27 -23.09
C ILE A 364 -6.99 0.09 -22.49
N GLU A 365 -7.92 -0.86 -22.34
CA GLU A 365 -9.23 -0.58 -21.75
C GLU A 365 -9.19 -0.36 -20.23
N VAL A 366 -8.22 -0.95 -19.53
CA VAL A 366 -8.00 -0.73 -18.10
C VAL A 366 -7.34 0.63 -17.88
N MET A 367 -6.33 0.99 -18.68
CA MET A 367 -5.66 2.30 -18.61
C MET A 367 -6.51 3.48 -19.12
N CYS A 368 -7.43 3.26 -20.05
CA CYS A 368 -8.29 4.32 -20.60
C CYS A 368 -9.58 4.58 -19.78
N LYS A 369 -9.73 4.00 -18.58
CA LYS A 369 -10.85 4.35 -17.70
C LYS A 369 -10.73 5.84 -17.31
N PRO A 370 -11.84 6.61 -17.24
CA PRO A 370 -11.81 8.03 -16.89
C PRO A 370 -11.11 8.34 -15.56
N SER A 371 -11.00 7.34 -14.68
CA SER A 371 -10.29 7.37 -13.40
C SER A 371 -8.76 7.35 -13.52
N VAL A 372 -8.17 7.07 -14.69
CA VAL A 372 -6.72 7.12 -14.93
C VAL A 372 -6.30 8.44 -15.58
N VAL A 373 -7.20 9.07 -16.34
CA VAL A 373 -6.94 10.36 -17.03
C VAL A 373 -7.06 11.56 -16.09
N SER A 374 -7.63 11.39 -14.89
CA SER A 374 -7.86 12.48 -13.93
C SER A 374 -7.10 12.35 -12.60
N LEU A 375 -6.17 11.39 -12.48
CA LEU A 375 -5.65 10.95 -11.18
C LEU A 375 -4.20 10.48 -11.22
N LEU A 376 -3.34 11.41 -11.60
CA LEU A 376 -2.25 11.81 -10.72
C LEU A 376 -2.41 13.28 -10.36
#